data_AF-A0A3N6GFX8-F1
#
_entry.id   AF-A0A3N6GFX8-F1
#
_cell.length_a   1.000
_cell.length_b   1.000
_cell.length_c   1.000
_cell.angle_alpha   90.00
_cell.angle_beta   90.00
_cell.angle_gamma   90.00
#
_symmetry.space_group_name_H-M   'P 1'
#
loop_
_entity.id
_entity.type
_entity.pdbx_description
1 polymer ?
#
loop_
_entity_poly.entity_id
_entity_poly.type
_entity_poly.pdbx_seq_one_letter_code
_entity_poly.pdbx_strand_id
1 'polypeptide(L)' 'MLQADEIDPELSFLDVGGDSFISTLFITRVEEHFDVGLTADQLSLDMPLRDLMGKLAESISVTTATGRRGQNA' A
#
# COMPACT_ATOMS: atom_id res chain seq x y z
N MET A 1 -6.44 13.12 -12.49
CA MET A 1 -7.27 11.91 -12.21
C MET A 1 -6.45 10.72 -12.70
N LEU A 2 -6.05 9.82 -11.81
CA LEU A 2 -5.33 8.58 -12.16
C LEU A 2 -6.34 7.63 -12.80
N GLN A 3 -6.18 7.31 -14.09
CA GLN A 3 -6.98 6.27 -14.75
C GLN A 3 -6.27 4.93 -14.53
N ALA A 4 -6.91 4.03 -13.78
CA ALA A 4 -6.31 2.77 -13.34
C ALA A 4 -5.95 1.81 -14.49
N ASP A 5 -6.56 1.98 -15.67
CA ASP A 5 -6.41 1.08 -16.80
C ASP A 5 -5.08 1.25 -17.58
N GLU A 6 -4.28 2.26 -17.24
CA GLU A 6 -3.02 2.58 -17.95
C GLU A 6 -1.87 2.91 -16.99
N ILE A 7 -1.94 2.45 -15.74
CA ILE A 7 -0.85 2.64 -14.78
C ILE A 7 0.25 1.63 -15.07
N ASP A 8 1.37 2.11 -15.60
CA ASP A 8 2.58 1.28 -15.79
C ASP A 8 3.15 0.88 -14.41
N PRO A 9 3.21 -0.43 -14.08
CA PRO A 9 3.66 -0.91 -12.79
C PRO A 9 5.14 -0.67 -12.50
N GLU A 10 5.94 -0.35 -13.53
CA GLU A 10 7.36 -0.01 -13.39
C GLU A 10 7.59 1.45 -12.98
N LEU A 11 6.56 2.31 -13.11
CA LEU A 11 6.62 3.70 -12.67
C LEU A 11 6.49 3.80 -11.15
N SER A 12 7.09 4.85 -10.58
CA SER A 12 6.93 5.15 -9.17
C SER A 12 5.61 5.87 -8.89
N PHE A 13 5.26 5.99 -7.60
CA PHE A 13 4.07 6.73 -7.18
C PHE A 13 4.14 8.22 -7.60
N LEU A 14 5.35 8.79 -7.64
CA LEU A 14 5.56 10.17 -8.08
C LEU A 14 5.44 10.32 -9.61
N ASP A 15 5.92 9.34 -10.37
CA ASP A 15 5.93 9.38 -11.85
C ASP A 15 4.51 9.36 -12.44
N VAL A 16 3.58 8.69 -11.77
CA VAL A 16 2.17 8.66 -12.18
C VAL A 16 1.39 9.92 -11.78
N GLY A 17 2.05 10.90 -11.16
CA GLY A 17 1.45 12.14 -10.67
C GLY A 17 0.89 12.03 -9.26
N GLY A 18 1.37 11.07 -8.47
CA GLY A 18 1.18 11.08 -7.02
C GLY A 18 2.02 12.19 -6.38
N ASP A 19 1.45 12.83 -5.38
CA ASP A 19 2.14 13.82 -4.55
C ASP A 19 2.06 13.39 -3.07
N SER A 20 2.70 14.15 -2.19
CA SER A 20 2.70 13.88 -0.74
C SER A 20 1.31 13.87 -0.11
N PHE A 21 0.33 14.55 -0.72
CA PHE A 21 -1.04 14.57 -0.24
C PHE A 21 -1.78 13.29 -0.68
N ILE A 22 -1.64 12.89 -1.95
CA ILE A 22 -2.19 11.65 -2.48
C ILE A 22 -1.56 10.43 -1.79
N SER A 23 -0.28 10.46 -1.46
CA SER A 23 0.37 9.38 -0.71
C SER A 23 -0.21 9.26 0.70
N THR A 24 -0.42 10.38 1.38
CA THR A 24 -1.06 10.40 2.71
C THR A 24 -2.47 9.82 2.63
N LEU A 25 -3.27 10.27 1.65
CA LEU A 25 -4.62 9.74 1.43
C LEU A 25 -4.63 8.25 1.06
N PHE A 26 -3.62 7.79 0.31
CA PHE A 26 -3.48 6.38 -0.04
C PHE A 26 -3.21 5.54 1.21
N ILE A 27 -2.26 5.96 2.05
CA ILE A 27 -1.91 5.29 3.31
C ILE A 27 -3.14 5.24 4.23
N THR A 28 -3.79 6.38 4.46
CA THR A 28 -4.98 6.44 5.32
C THR A 28 -6.08 5.50 4.84
N ARG A 29 -6.36 5.46 3.53
CA ARG A 29 -7.36 4.52 2.99
C ARG A 29 -6.96 3.07 3.16
N VAL A 30 -5.69 2.76 2.97
CA VAL A 30 -5.17 1.41 3.16
C VAL A 30 -5.34 0.97 4.62
N GLU A 31 -5.02 1.83 5.59
CA GLU A 31 -5.21 1.56 7.03
C GLU A 31 -6.69 1.45 7.43
N GLU A 32 -7.59 2.21 6.80
CA GLU A 32 -9.04 2.12 7.05
C GLU A 32 -9.63 0.78 6.56
N HIS A 33 -9.10 0.24 5.46
CA HIS A 33 -9.63 -0.96 4.82
C HIS A 33 -8.89 -2.25 5.21
N PHE A 34 -7.64 -2.14 5.63
CA PHE A 34 -6.80 -3.26 6.02
C PHE A 34 -6.14 -2.95 7.35
N ASP A 35 -6.14 -3.92 8.27
CA ASP A 35 -5.37 -3.82 9.51
C ASP A 35 -3.88 -4.00 9.19
N VAL A 36 -3.28 -2.96 8.61
CA VAL A 36 -1.86 -2.92 8.26
C VAL A 36 -1.23 -1.80 9.04
N GLY A 37 -0.22 -2.12 9.86
CA GLY A 37 0.60 -1.12 10.53
C GLY A 37 1.60 -0.46 9.57
N LEU A 38 1.11 -0.04 8.39
CA LEU A 38 1.92 0.51 7.31
C LEU A 38 2.11 2.00 7.54
N THR A 39 3.27 2.37 8.04
CA THR A 39 3.63 3.76 8.25
C THR A 39 4.23 4.37 6.97
N ALA A 40 4.06 5.69 6.78
CA ALA A 40 4.50 6.39 5.58
C ALA A 40 6.01 6.28 5.29
N ASP A 41 6.81 6.02 6.33
CA ASP A 41 8.25 5.76 6.25
C ASP A 41 8.59 4.37 5.66
N GLN A 42 7.67 3.41 5.72
CA GLN A 42 7.82 2.07 5.14
C GLN A 42 7.46 2.03 3.65
N LEU A 43 6.64 2.98 3.20
CA LEU A 43 6.20 3.11 1.82
C LEU A 43 7.06 4.16 1.11
N SER A 44 8.15 3.70 0.50
CA SER A 44 8.97 4.56 -0.35
C SER A 44 8.21 4.91 -1.63
N LEU A 45 7.91 6.19 -1.82
CA LEU A 45 7.17 6.69 -3.00
C LEU A 45 8.03 6.72 -4.27
N ASP A 46 9.34 6.62 -4.11
CA ASP A 46 10.32 6.58 -5.20
C ASP A 46 10.48 5.17 -5.80
N MET A 47 9.81 4.16 -5.23
CA MET A 47 9.89 2.78 -5.71
C MET A 47 8.79 2.46 -6.73
N PRO A 48 9.00 1.46 -7.61
CA PRO A 48 7.99 1.04 -8.58
C PRO A 48 6.69 0.62 -7.89
N LEU A 49 5.56 0.94 -8.52
CA LEU A 49 4.23 0.57 -8.03
C LEU A 49 4.08 -0.94 -7.84
N ARG A 50 4.71 -1.75 -8.70
CA ARG A 50 4.78 -3.21 -8.55
C ARG A 50 5.28 -3.61 -7.16
N ASP A 51 6.42 -3.04 -6.76
CA ASP A 51 7.08 -3.38 -5.50
C ASP A 51 6.30 -2.82 -4.30
N LEU A 52 5.73 -1.62 -4.46
CA LEU A 52 4.85 -0.99 -3.48
C LEU A 52 3.63 -1.88 -3.18
N MET A 53 2.94 -2.35 -4.23
CA MET A 53 1.79 -3.25 -4.09
C MET A 53 2.20 -4.63 -3.57
N GLY A 54 3.39 -5.12 -3.93
CA GLY A 54 3.94 -6.37 -3.41
C GLY A 54 4.14 -6.32 -1.89
N LYS A 55 4.79 -5.26 -1.39
CA LYS A 55 4.96 -5.03 0.06
C LYS A 55 3.62 -4.87 0.77
N LEU A 56 2.67 -4.18 0.15
CA LEU A 56 1.32 -4.04 0.69
C LEU A 56 0.64 -5.41 0.86
N ALA A 57 0.66 -6.23 -0.19
CA ALA A 57 0.06 -7.56 -0.17
C ALA A 57 0.73 -8.48 0.87
N GLU A 58 2.04 -8.39 1.04
CA GLU A 58 2.78 -9.11 2.08
C GLU A 58 2.34 -8.69 3.48
N SER A 59 2.30 -7.38 3.76
CA SER A 59 1.86 -6.84 5.06
C SER A 59 0.42 -7.25 5.39
N ILE A 60 -0.50 -7.15 4.43
CA ILE A 60 -1.89 -7.61 4.60
C ILE A 60 -1.92 -9.11 4.92
N SER A 61 -1.12 -9.92 4.21
CA SER A 61 -1.06 -11.37 4.41
C SER A 61 -0.51 -11.74 5.79
N VAL A 62 0.48 -11.00 6.29
CA VAL A 62 1.07 -11.19 7.63
C VAL A 62 0.07 -10.84 8.73
N THR A 63 -0.61 -9.69 8.64
CA THR A 63 -1.59 -9.31 9.68
C THR A 63 -2.81 -10.23 9.67
N THR A 64 -3.34 -10.57 8.50
CA THR A 64 -4.48 -11.50 8.39
C THR A 64 -4.14 -12.91 8.91
N ALA A 65 -2.93 -13.40 8.67
CA ALA A 65 -2.46 -14.67 9.24
C ALA A 65 -2.30 -14.61 10.77
N THR A 66 -1.95 -13.44 11.32
CA THR A 66 -1.77 -13.21 12.76
C THR A 66 -3.11 -13.07 13.48
N GLY A 67 -4.07 -12.30 12.93
CA GLY A 67 -5.43 -12.16 13.48
C GLY A 67 -6.23 -13.47 13.50
N ARG A 68 -5.91 -14.41 12.61
CA ARG A 68 -6.57 -15.73 12.55
C ARG A 68 -6.05 -16.76 13.57
N ARG A 69 -4.87 -16.55 14.17
CA ARG A 69 -4.36 -17.41 15.27
C ARG A 69 -4.94 -17.07 16.64
N GLY A 70 -5.43 -15.84 16.83
CA GLY A 70 -6.03 -15.40 18.10
C GLY A 70 -7.51 -15.75 18.28
N GLN A 71 -8.21 -16.21 17.24
CA GLN A 71 -9.66 -16.51 17.26
C GLN A 71 -9.99 -18.00 17.51
N ASN A 72 -8.98 -18.84 17.75
CA ASN A 72 -9.13 -20.28 18.04
C ASN A 72 -8.63 -20.66 19.45
N ALA A 73 -8.69 -19.73 20.40
CA ALA A 73 -8.33 -19.95 21.80
C ALA A 73 -9.56 -19.80 22.71
#